data_AF-A0A969L517-F1
#
_entry.id   AF-A0A969L517-F1
#
_cell.length_a   1.000
_cell.length_b   1.000
_cell.length_c   1.000
_cell.angle_alpha   90.00
_cell.angle_beta   90.00
_cell.angle_gamma   90.00
#
_symmetry.space_group_name_H-M   'P 1'
#
loop_
_entity.id
_entity.type
_entity.pdbx_description
1 polymer ?
#
loop_
_entity_poly.entity_id
_entity_poly.type
_entity_poly.pdbx_seq_one_letter_code
_entity_poly.pdbx_strand_id
1 'polypeptide(L)'
;MASITPRTGKLGKRHAAHLLRRTSFQVTRKRIDQFAGFTVEDALKRLLVRPNAPAVPEPIDPNTGKAWLSNNQKLETGDYLLRRYVTSWWLHEAQRDHSISHKMMFFLHTNFSTAANSGSSLNLFDHLNLLRFYALGSIKKLSVKITLDALMLKYLGNHRSHKRHPNENYAREFLELFTIGKGPQKGSGDYTHYTETDVIQAARLLTGYRLYEKRDLTDPETKLPRTSYFDPKAHDTEDKKFSRAFQNSVISGGQDEKGMQRELDDFVNMVFNQEATAKHICRKLYRFL
;
A
#
# COMPACT_ATOMS: atom_id res chain seq x y z
N MET A 1 9.83 -12.09 28.00
CA MET A 1 9.21 -11.07 27.13
C MET A 1 10.20 -9.94 26.89
N ALA A 2 10.24 -9.32 25.71
CA ALA A 2 11.00 -8.10 25.52
C ALA A 2 10.40 -6.99 26.40
N SER A 3 11.25 -6.23 27.10
CA SER A 3 10.77 -5.13 27.95
C SER A 3 10.19 -4.00 27.08
N ILE A 4 9.09 -3.40 27.53
CA ILE A 4 8.53 -2.15 26.97
C ILE A 4 9.15 -0.90 27.62
N THR A 5 9.99 -1.07 28.65
CA THR A 5 10.69 0.04 29.28
C THR A 5 11.68 0.66 28.29
N PRO A 6 11.66 1.99 28.07
CA PRO A 6 12.60 2.65 27.19
C PRO A 6 14.05 2.37 27.59
N ARG A 7 14.88 2.03 26.60
CA ARG A 7 16.30 1.84 26.84
C ARG A 7 16.99 3.19 26.99
N THR A 8 17.79 3.33 28.04
CA THR A 8 18.62 4.52 28.31
C THR A 8 20.08 4.28 27.90
N GLY A 9 20.83 5.38 27.71
CA GLY A 9 22.24 5.34 27.33
C GLY A 9 22.50 4.97 25.87
N LYS A 10 23.77 4.68 25.55
CA LYS A 10 24.21 4.32 24.20
C LYS A 10 23.76 2.90 23.83
N LEU A 11 23.48 2.68 22.55
CA LEU A 11 23.06 1.37 22.03
C LEU A 11 24.12 0.29 22.23
N GLY A 12 25.40 0.64 22.03
CA GLY A 12 26.48 -0.33 21.90
C GLY A 12 26.33 -1.20 20.63
N LYS A 13 27.37 -1.95 20.28
CA LYS A 13 27.43 -2.66 18.99
C LYS A 13 26.31 -3.68 18.80
N ARG A 14 25.95 -4.44 19.85
CA ARG A 14 24.91 -5.46 19.79
C ARG A 14 23.54 -4.89 19.42
N HIS A 15 23.08 -3.85 20.13
CA HIS A 15 21.76 -3.27 19.88
C HIS A 15 21.72 -2.43 18.61
N ALA A 16 22.83 -1.73 18.28
CA ALA A 16 22.96 -1.05 17.00
C ALA A 16 22.83 -2.02 15.81
N ALA A 17 23.52 -3.17 15.87
CA ALA A 17 23.42 -4.20 14.84
C ALA A 17 22.00 -4.79 14.74
N HIS A 18 21.36 -5.08 15.88
CA HIS A 18 19.98 -5.56 15.89
C HIS A 18 19.02 -4.53 15.29
N LEU A 19 19.06 -3.28 15.76
CA LEU A 19 18.23 -2.19 15.26
C LEU A 19 18.38 -2.03 13.74
N LEU A 20 19.61 -1.96 13.23
CA LEU A 20 19.86 -1.78 11.81
C LEU A 20 19.37 -2.96 10.96
N ARG A 21 19.49 -4.22 11.41
CA ARG A 21 18.97 -5.38 10.66
C ARG A 21 17.44 -5.38 10.55
N ARG A 22 16.77 -4.90 11.59
CA ARG A 22 15.30 -4.78 11.65
C ARG A 22 14.83 -3.60 10.78
N THR A 23 15.55 -2.48 10.84
CA THR A 23 15.09 -1.19 10.27
C THR A 23 15.78 -0.75 8.98
N SER A 24 16.78 -1.45 8.45
CA SER A 24 17.44 -1.04 7.20
C SER A 24 17.88 -2.24 6.37
N PHE A 25 17.96 -2.06 5.06
CA PHE A 25 18.63 -3.02 4.17
C PHE A 25 20.14 -2.76 4.05
N GLN A 26 20.62 -1.59 4.48
CA GLN A 26 22.03 -1.24 4.42
C GLN A 26 22.71 -1.40 5.78
N VAL A 27 23.07 -2.64 6.11
CA VAL A 27 23.71 -3.00 7.38
C VAL A 27 25.20 -3.24 7.17
N THR A 28 26.02 -2.22 7.44
CA THR A 28 27.49 -2.30 7.33
C THR A 28 28.16 -2.16 8.69
N ARG A 29 29.39 -2.69 8.82
CA ARG A 29 30.19 -2.55 10.06
C ARG A 29 30.37 -1.09 10.45
N LYS A 30 30.67 -0.21 9.48
CA LYS A 30 30.79 1.24 9.67
C LYS A 30 29.52 1.83 10.30
N ARG A 31 28.34 1.46 9.80
CA ARG A 31 27.06 1.94 10.35
C ARG A 31 26.78 1.38 11.74
N ILE A 32 27.11 0.11 11.99
CA ILE A 32 26.97 -0.48 13.33
C ILE A 32 27.84 0.27 14.33
N ASP A 33 29.11 0.54 14.00
CA ASP A 33 30.03 1.25 14.88
C ASP A 33 29.57 2.70 15.13
N GLN A 34 29.02 3.38 14.11
CA GLN A 34 28.41 4.70 14.26
C GLN A 34 27.17 4.66 15.18
N PHE A 35 26.22 3.76 14.92
CA PHE A 35 24.98 3.64 15.71
C PHE A 35 25.25 3.14 17.13
N ALA A 36 26.34 2.40 17.37
CA ALA A 36 26.73 1.97 18.71
C ALA A 36 26.99 3.16 19.65
N GLY A 37 27.42 4.30 19.10
CA GLY A 37 27.67 5.53 19.83
C GLY A 37 26.42 6.36 20.13
N PHE A 38 25.29 6.07 19.47
CA PHE A 38 24.05 6.84 19.60
C PHE A 38 23.20 6.39 20.77
N THR A 39 22.42 7.33 21.31
CA THR A 39 21.23 7.02 22.11
C THR A 39 20.12 6.44 21.23
N VAL A 40 19.07 5.88 21.84
CA VAL A 40 17.89 5.42 21.09
C VAL A 40 17.27 6.58 20.30
N GLU A 41 17.11 7.74 20.94
CA GLU A 41 16.50 8.92 20.31
C GLU A 41 17.30 9.40 19.09
N ASP A 42 18.63 9.49 19.21
CA ASP A 42 19.52 9.88 18.12
C ASP A 42 19.47 8.91 16.94
N ALA A 43 19.36 7.61 17.22
CA ALA A 43 19.23 6.58 16.20
C ALA A 43 17.87 6.67 15.49
N LEU A 44 16.78 6.86 16.24
CA LEU A 44 15.44 7.01 15.69
C LEU A 44 15.31 8.27 14.83
N LYS A 45 15.86 9.41 15.26
CA LYS A 45 15.88 10.66 14.46
C LYS A 45 16.54 10.46 13.09
N ARG A 46 17.53 9.57 12.99
CA ARG A 46 18.23 9.25 11.73
C ARG A 46 17.49 8.21 10.88
N LEU A 47 16.79 7.27 11.51
CA LEU A 47 16.10 6.18 10.81
C LEU A 47 14.69 6.57 10.37
N LEU A 48 13.96 7.35 11.16
CA LEU A 48 12.58 7.76 10.90
C LEU A 48 12.51 8.97 9.96
N VAL A 49 13.24 8.88 8.85
CA VAL A 49 13.26 9.89 7.79
C VAL A 49 12.68 9.27 6.53
N ARG A 50 11.72 9.94 5.91
CA ARG A 50 11.23 9.58 4.58
C ARG A 50 12.03 10.37 3.54
N PRO A 51 12.83 9.73 2.67
CA PRO A 51 13.50 10.43 1.57
C PRO A 51 12.49 11.12 0.66
N ASN A 52 12.79 12.35 0.26
CA ASN A 52 11.91 13.14 -0.62
C ASN A 52 12.04 12.75 -2.10
N ALA A 53 13.07 11.97 -2.45
CA ALA A 53 13.35 11.53 -3.81
C ALA A 53 14.01 10.14 -3.81
N PRO A 54 13.99 9.44 -4.95
CA PRO A 54 14.73 8.20 -5.12
C PRO A 54 16.22 8.32 -4.79
N ALA A 55 16.79 7.24 -4.25
CA ALA A 55 18.22 7.20 -3.89
C ALA A 55 19.14 7.00 -5.11
N VAL A 56 18.59 6.62 -6.26
CA VAL A 56 19.32 6.40 -7.51
C VAL A 56 18.55 7.01 -8.69
N PRO A 57 19.25 7.37 -9.78
CA PRO A 57 18.61 7.88 -11.00
C PRO A 57 17.56 6.90 -11.53
N GLU A 58 16.60 7.43 -12.29
CA GLU A 58 15.64 6.59 -13.00
C GLU A 58 16.35 5.60 -13.93
N PRO A 59 15.80 4.38 -14.10
CA PRO A 59 16.32 3.44 -15.06
C PRO A 59 16.14 3.99 -16.49
N ILE A 60 17.03 3.58 -17.39
CA ILE A 60 17.01 3.93 -18.81
C ILE A 60 16.43 2.80 -19.67
N ASP A 61 15.63 3.14 -20.68
CA ASP A 61 15.21 2.19 -21.70
C ASP A 61 16.45 1.82 -22.54
N PRO A 62 16.83 0.53 -22.62
CA PRO A 62 18.08 0.13 -23.26
C PRO A 62 18.12 0.39 -24.77
N ASN A 63 16.97 0.46 -25.45
CA ASN A 63 16.91 0.72 -26.88
C ASN A 63 17.01 2.22 -27.21
N THR A 64 16.53 3.09 -26.31
CA THR A 64 16.54 4.55 -26.52
C THR A 64 17.65 5.28 -25.78
N GLY A 65 18.23 4.66 -24.75
CA GLY A 65 19.24 5.26 -23.87
C GLY A 65 18.69 6.35 -22.93
N LYS A 66 17.36 6.49 -22.81
CA LYS A 66 16.71 7.57 -22.05
C LYS A 66 15.88 7.03 -20.88
N ALA A 67 15.85 7.77 -19.77
CA ALA A 67 14.91 7.50 -18.67
C ALA A 67 13.47 7.60 -19.17
N TRP A 68 12.54 6.78 -18.66
CA TRP A 68 11.17 6.70 -19.21
C TRP A 68 10.05 6.89 -18.19
N LEU A 69 10.34 6.82 -16.90
CA LEU A 69 9.31 6.77 -15.86
C LEU A 69 8.66 8.13 -15.62
N SER A 70 9.38 9.23 -15.86
CA SER A 70 8.89 10.59 -15.61
C SER A 70 8.67 11.47 -16.85
N ASN A 71 9.08 11.05 -18.06
CA ASN A 71 9.09 11.94 -19.24
C ASN A 71 8.11 11.55 -20.37
N ASN A 72 7.22 10.58 -20.12
CA ASN A 72 6.17 10.12 -21.06
C ASN A 72 6.69 9.85 -22.49
N GLN A 73 7.94 9.43 -22.62
CA GLN A 73 8.56 9.17 -23.91
C GLN A 73 8.00 7.90 -24.55
N LYS A 74 8.12 7.80 -25.87
CA LYS A 74 7.83 6.57 -26.60
C LYS A 74 8.81 5.48 -26.13
N LEU A 75 8.26 4.33 -25.73
CA LEU A 75 9.03 3.15 -25.34
C LEU A 75 9.37 2.32 -26.59
N GLU A 76 10.60 1.86 -26.69
CA GLU A 76 11.06 0.99 -27.79
C GLU A 76 11.48 -0.39 -27.28
N THR A 77 11.68 -0.54 -25.97
CA THR A 77 11.87 -1.83 -25.32
C THR A 77 10.52 -2.41 -24.90
N GLY A 78 10.35 -3.72 -25.08
CA GLY A 78 9.16 -4.43 -24.61
C GLY A 78 8.97 -4.27 -23.11
N ASP A 79 7.75 -3.92 -22.68
CA ASP A 79 7.48 -3.55 -21.28
C ASP A 79 7.75 -4.71 -20.28
N TYR A 80 7.71 -5.96 -20.74
CA TYR A 80 8.12 -7.12 -19.93
C TYR A 80 9.55 -6.99 -19.40
N LEU A 81 10.45 -6.43 -20.19
CA LEU A 81 11.83 -6.21 -19.82
C LEU A 81 11.93 -4.95 -18.95
N LEU A 82 11.27 -3.85 -19.35
CA LEU A 82 11.26 -2.60 -18.58
C LEU A 82 10.76 -2.79 -17.14
N ARG A 83 9.75 -3.65 -16.91
CA ARG A 83 9.31 -4.01 -15.55
C ARG A 83 10.43 -4.60 -14.70
N ARG A 84 11.28 -5.45 -15.27
CA ARG A 84 12.44 -6.02 -14.57
C ARG A 84 13.44 -4.92 -14.21
N TYR A 85 13.63 -3.93 -15.08
CA TYR A 85 14.49 -2.78 -14.80
C TYR A 85 13.93 -1.94 -13.65
N VAL A 86 12.62 -1.71 -13.58
CA VAL A 86 11.98 -1.04 -12.43
C VAL A 86 12.16 -1.85 -11.14
N THR A 87 11.99 -3.18 -11.20
CA THR A 87 12.22 -4.05 -10.03
C THR A 87 13.68 -4.00 -9.56
N SER A 88 14.64 -4.09 -10.49
CA SER A 88 16.07 -3.97 -10.18
C SER A 88 16.42 -2.60 -9.61
N TRP A 89 15.85 -1.53 -10.17
CA TRP A 89 16.00 -0.16 -9.66
C TRP A 89 15.49 -0.04 -8.22
N TRP A 90 14.29 -0.54 -7.93
CA TRP A 90 13.72 -0.51 -6.58
C TRP A 90 14.59 -1.26 -5.55
N LEU A 91 15.13 -2.42 -5.92
CA LEU A 91 16.06 -3.16 -5.04
C LEU A 91 17.40 -2.43 -4.86
N HIS A 92 17.87 -1.75 -5.90
CA HIS A 92 19.10 -0.95 -5.87
C HIS A 92 18.97 0.30 -5.00
N GLU A 93 17.79 0.91 -4.96
CA GLU A 93 17.44 1.96 -4.03
C GLU A 93 17.46 1.46 -2.58
N ALA A 94 16.87 0.30 -2.31
CA ALA A 94 16.82 -0.27 -0.96
C ALA A 94 18.23 -0.44 -0.36
N GLN A 95 19.24 -0.78 -1.18
CA GLN A 95 20.64 -0.90 -0.75
C GLN A 95 21.32 0.45 -0.42
N ARG A 96 20.77 1.57 -0.89
CA ARG A 96 21.28 2.93 -0.67
C ARG A 96 20.47 3.72 0.34
N ASP A 97 19.31 3.21 0.74
CA ASP A 97 18.50 3.87 1.74
C ASP A 97 19.14 3.76 3.14
N HIS A 98 19.42 4.92 3.72
CA HIS A 98 19.98 5.02 5.05
C HIS A 98 18.92 5.04 6.15
N SER A 99 17.65 5.16 5.79
CA SER A 99 16.51 5.22 6.72
C SER A 99 15.73 3.91 6.77
N ILE A 100 14.60 3.91 7.49
CA ILE A 100 13.64 2.80 7.53
C ILE A 100 12.70 2.77 6.32
N SER A 101 12.71 3.80 5.48
CA SER A 101 11.68 4.03 4.47
C SER A 101 11.53 2.84 3.53
N HIS A 102 12.61 2.27 3.00
CA HIS A 102 12.52 1.09 2.14
C HIS A 102 12.07 -0.18 2.87
N LYS A 103 12.42 -0.35 4.16
CA LYS A 103 11.93 -1.47 4.97
C LYS A 103 10.42 -1.38 5.15
N MET A 104 9.91 -0.19 5.44
CA MET A 104 8.47 0.04 5.53
C MET A 104 7.77 -0.07 4.18
N MET A 105 8.37 0.45 3.11
CA MET A 105 7.84 0.29 1.76
C MET A 105 7.72 -1.20 1.38
N PHE A 106 8.73 -2.02 1.70
CA PHE A 106 8.70 -3.46 1.48
C PHE A 106 7.64 -4.14 2.36
N PHE A 107 7.51 -3.75 3.63
CA PHE A 107 6.41 -4.19 4.49
C PHE A 107 5.05 -3.90 3.84
N LEU A 108 4.83 -2.67 3.38
CA LEU A 108 3.58 -2.28 2.72
C LEU A 108 3.35 -3.07 1.43
N HIS A 109 4.40 -3.36 0.65
CA HIS A 109 4.31 -4.22 -0.53
C HIS A 109 3.88 -5.65 -0.16
N THR A 110 4.42 -6.22 0.93
CA THR A 110 3.96 -7.53 1.42
C THR A 110 2.54 -7.49 2.03
N ASN A 111 2.11 -6.33 2.54
CA ASN A 111 0.77 -6.16 3.09
C ASN A 111 -0.29 -6.00 1.99
N PHE A 112 -0.07 -5.07 1.06
CA PHE A 112 -0.91 -4.77 -0.09
C PHE A 112 -0.32 -5.43 -1.33
N SER A 113 -0.30 -6.77 -1.31
CA SER A 113 0.38 -7.56 -2.33
C SER A 113 -0.24 -7.35 -3.72
N THR A 114 0.64 -7.18 -4.71
CA THR A 114 0.30 -7.09 -6.14
C THR A 114 1.31 -7.90 -6.95
N ALA A 115 1.04 -8.11 -8.25
CA ALA A 115 1.99 -8.72 -9.16
C ALA A 115 2.47 -7.72 -10.21
N ALA A 116 3.79 -7.62 -10.39
CA ALA A 116 4.40 -6.70 -11.35
C ALA A 116 3.88 -6.93 -12.79
N ASN A 117 3.59 -8.19 -13.16
CA ASN A 117 3.07 -8.56 -14.47
C ASN A 117 1.59 -8.20 -14.69
N SER A 118 0.88 -7.68 -13.69
CA SER A 118 -0.51 -7.23 -13.84
C SER A 118 -0.64 -5.90 -14.58
N GLY A 119 0.42 -5.11 -14.67
CA GLY A 119 0.40 -3.78 -15.29
C GLY A 119 1.64 -3.51 -16.13
N SER A 120 1.79 -2.24 -16.54
CA SER A 120 3.00 -1.78 -17.23
C SER A 120 4.13 -1.44 -16.24
N SER A 121 5.34 -1.21 -16.75
CA SER A 121 6.45 -0.65 -15.97
C SER A 121 6.09 0.69 -15.30
N LEU A 122 5.27 1.51 -15.96
CA LEU A 122 4.75 2.76 -15.40
C LEU A 122 3.77 2.50 -14.25
N ASN A 123 2.84 1.55 -14.39
CA ASN A 123 1.93 1.20 -13.29
C ASN A 123 2.69 0.67 -12.07
N LEU A 124 3.74 -0.13 -12.29
CA LEU A 124 4.61 -0.61 -11.22
C LEU A 124 5.34 0.54 -10.52
N PHE A 125 5.90 1.48 -11.28
CA PHE A 125 6.59 2.64 -10.72
C PHE A 125 5.65 3.53 -9.90
N ASP A 126 4.45 3.83 -10.40
CA ASP A 126 3.47 4.65 -9.69
C ASP A 126 3.01 3.96 -8.39
N HIS A 127 2.78 2.65 -8.42
CA HIS A 127 2.48 1.84 -7.24
C HIS A 127 3.61 1.91 -6.20
N LEU A 128 4.86 1.72 -6.62
CA LEU A 128 6.03 1.81 -5.74
C LEU A 128 6.18 3.22 -5.15
N ASN A 129 5.94 4.27 -5.93
CA ASN A 129 5.97 5.64 -5.42
C ASN A 129 4.87 5.89 -4.38
N LEU A 130 3.67 5.31 -4.57
CA LEU A 130 2.59 5.38 -3.58
C LEU A 130 2.98 4.71 -2.27
N LEU A 131 3.58 3.51 -2.33
CA LEU A 131 4.10 2.82 -1.14
C LEU A 131 5.23 3.62 -0.47
N ARG A 132 6.13 4.24 -1.25
CA ARG A 132 7.19 5.11 -0.71
C ARG A 132 6.60 6.33 0.01
N PHE A 133 5.58 6.95 -0.57
CA PHE A 133 4.91 8.11 0.03
C PHE A 133 4.32 7.75 1.41
N TYR A 134 3.66 6.59 1.52
CA TYR A 134 3.02 6.14 2.76
C TYR A 134 3.92 5.29 3.67
N ALA A 135 5.21 5.10 3.35
CA ALA A 135 6.14 4.27 4.13
C ALA A 135 6.18 4.63 5.64
N LEU A 136 6.12 5.93 5.96
CA LEU A 136 5.99 6.45 7.33
C LEU A 136 4.67 7.21 7.55
N GLY A 137 3.69 6.99 6.66
CA GLY A 137 2.42 7.68 6.64
C GLY A 137 1.27 6.85 7.22
N SER A 138 0.05 7.35 6.99
CA SER A 138 -1.17 6.67 7.44
C SER A 138 -1.52 5.48 6.54
N ILE A 139 -1.52 4.27 7.11
CA ILE A 139 -1.99 3.05 6.42
C ILE A 139 -3.48 3.14 6.07
N LYS A 140 -4.27 3.86 6.86
CA LYS A 140 -5.68 4.13 6.57
C LYS A 140 -5.84 4.92 5.27
N LYS A 141 -5.11 6.03 5.13
CA LYS A 141 -5.09 6.81 3.88
C LYS A 141 -4.56 6.00 2.71
N LEU A 142 -3.49 5.22 2.92
CA LEU A 142 -2.99 4.30 1.90
C LEU A 142 -4.08 3.31 1.45
N SER A 143 -4.92 2.80 2.35
CA SER A 143 -5.98 1.84 2.00
C SER A 143 -7.03 2.45 1.05
N VAL A 144 -7.30 3.75 1.16
CA VAL A 144 -8.10 4.48 0.18
C VAL A 144 -7.34 4.59 -1.14
N LYS A 145 -6.11 5.11 -1.11
CA LYS A 145 -5.34 5.40 -2.34
C LYS A 145 -4.97 4.13 -3.12
N ILE A 146 -4.66 3.03 -2.45
CA ILE A 146 -4.30 1.75 -3.08
C ILE A 146 -5.50 1.09 -3.78
N THR A 147 -6.72 1.41 -3.36
CA THR A 147 -7.95 1.00 -4.06
C THR A 147 -8.04 1.63 -5.46
N LEU A 148 -7.46 2.82 -5.61
CA LEU A 148 -7.45 3.59 -6.85
C LEU A 148 -6.18 3.37 -7.67
N ASP A 149 -5.21 2.61 -7.16
CA ASP A 149 -3.95 2.33 -7.84
C ASP A 149 -4.16 1.41 -9.06
N ALA A 150 -3.58 1.76 -10.21
CA ALA A 150 -3.80 1.00 -11.44
C ALA A 150 -3.26 -0.43 -11.37
N LEU A 151 -2.13 -0.66 -10.69
CA LEU A 151 -1.57 -1.99 -10.57
C LEU A 151 -2.48 -2.89 -9.71
N MET A 152 -2.99 -2.36 -8.60
CA MET A 152 -3.94 -3.04 -7.72
C MET A 152 -5.27 -3.33 -8.42
N LEU A 153 -5.85 -2.34 -9.11
CA LEU A 153 -7.09 -2.48 -9.88
C LEU A 153 -6.98 -3.57 -10.96
N LYS A 154 -5.81 -3.70 -11.60
CA LYS A 154 -5.53 -4.77 -12.58
C LYS A 154 -5.35 -6.12 -11.90
N TYR A 155 -4.52 -6.19 -10.86
CA TYR A 155 -4.17 -7.43 -10.18
C TYR A 155 -5.39 -8.19 -9.65
N LEU A 156 -6.29 -7.49 -8.97
CA LEU A 156 -7.49 -8.11 -8.39
C LEU A 156 -8.72 -7.98 -9.28
N GLY A 157 -8.55 -7.48 -10.51
CA GLY A 157 -9.62 -7.39 -11.51
C GLY A 157 -10.69 -6.34 -11.22
N ASN A 158 -10.50 -5.47 -10.23
CA ASN A 158 -11.54 -4.51 -9.82
C ASN A 158 -11.82 -3.44 -10.89
N HIS A 159 -10.90 -3.20 -11.81
CA HIS A 159 -11.15 -2.38 -13.01
C HIS A 159 -12.33 -2.87 -13.88
N ARG A 160 -12.74 -4.14 -13.74
CA ARG A 160 -13.89 -4.74 -14.44
C ARG A 160 -15.15 -4.80 -13.57
N SER A 161 -15.05 -4.43 -12.29
CA SER A 161 -16.18 -4.48 -11.34
C SER A 161 -17.25 -3.47 -11.74
N HIS A 162 -18.49 -3.93 -11.90
CA HIS A 162 -19.61 -3.06 -12.26
C HIS A 162 -20.89 -3.51 -11.56
N LYS A 163 -21.88 -2.63 -11.41
CA LYS A 163 -23.09 -2.84 -10.60
C LYS A 163 -23.89 -4.12 -10.85
N ARG A 164 -23.77 -4.72 -12.04
CA ARG A 164 -24.43 -6.00 -12.37
C ARG A 164 -23.56 -7.23 -12.10
N HIS A 165 -22.24 -7.05 -12.07
CA HIS A 165 -21.26 -8.09 -11.70
C HIS A 165 -20.20 -7.48 -10.76
N PRO A 166 -20.55 -7.24 -9.48
CA PRO A 166 -19.60 -6.77 -8.50
C PRO A 166 -18.47 -7.78 -8.30
N ASN A 167 -17.22 -7.31 -8.18
CA ASN A 167 -16.07 -8.17 -7.97
C ASN A 167 -15.79 -8.39 -6.47
N GLU A 168 -16.23 -9.53 -5.96
CA GLU A 168 -16.02 -9.92 -4.55
C GLU A 168 -14.57 -10.23 -4.20
N ASN A 169 -13.73 -10.56 -5.18
CA ASN A 169 -12.33 -10.92 -4.91
C ASN A 169 -11.58 -9.75 -4.27
N TYR A 170 -11.69 -8.55 -4.84
CA TYR A 170 -11.02 -7.39 -4.26
C TYR A 170 -11.57 -7.02 -2.87
N ALA A 171 -12.89 -7.08 -2.70
CA ALA A 171 -13.53 -6.84 -1.41
C ALA A 171 -13.05 -7.82 -0.33
N ARG A 172 -12.94 -9.10 -0.67
CA ARG A 172 -12.45 -10.14 0.24
C ARG A 172 -11.00 -9.90 0.60
N GLU A 173 -10.13 -9.65 -0.37
CA GLU A 173 -8.71 -9.38 -0.12
C GLU A 173 -8.50 -8.13 0.75
N PHE A 174 -9.29 -7.08 0.49
CA PHE A 174 -9.26 -5.85 1.27
C PHE A 174 -9.53 -6.13 2.75
N LEU A 175 -10.60 -6.87 3.06
CA LEU A 175 -10.96 -7.23 4.44
C LEU A 175 -10.01 -8.28 5.03
N GLU A 176 -9.77 -9.37 4.30
CA GLU A 176 -9.12 -10.59 4.81
C GLU A 176 -7.59 -10.46 4.95
N LEU A 177 -6.91 -9.88 3.95
CA LEU A 177 -5.44 -9.87 3.91
C LEU A 177 -4.85 -8.49 4.18
N PHE A 178 -5.52 -7.44 3.70
CA PHE A 178 -4.94 -6.10 3.69
C PHE A 178 -5.24 -5.30 4.96
N THR A 179 -6.41 -5.51 5.58
CA THR A 179 -6.90 -4.67 6.69
C THR A 179 -7.29 -5.44 7.96
N ILE A 180 -8.57 -5.78 8.15
CA ILE A 180 -9.11 -6.27 9.42
C ILE A 180 -8.69 -7.70 9.75
N GLY A 181 -8.33 -8.48 8.73
CA GLY A 181 -8.01 -9.89 8.89
C GLY A 181 -9.27 -10.75 8.97
N LYS A 182 -9.20 -12.00 8.52
CA LYS A 182 -10.27 -13.00 8.67
C LYS A 182 -10.79 -13.15 10.10
N GLY A 183 -9.85 -13.34 11.04
CA GLY A 183 -10.14 -13.84 12.37
C GLY A 183 -10.66 -15.30 12.35
N PRO A 184 -10.91 -15.91 13.52
CA PRO A 184 -11.47 -17.26 13.60
C PRO A 184 -12.79 -17.40 12.85
N GLN A 185 -12.99 -18.54 12.19
CA GLN A 185 -14.24 -18.88 11.55
C GLN A 185 -15.27 -19.33 12.60
N LYS A 186 -16.47 -18.74 12.57
CA LYS A 186 -17.61 -19.12 13.43
C LYS A 186 -18.56 -20.07 12.72
N GLY A 187 -18.66 -19.96 11.39
CA GLY A 187 -19.51 -20.79 10.54
C GLY A 187 -19.16 -20.61 9.06
N SER A 188 -19.89 -21.29 8.18
CA SER A 188 -19.74 -21.08 6.74
C SER A 188 -20.10 -19.63 6.40
N GLY A 189 -19.15 -18.85 5.87
CA GLY A 189 -19.34 -17.43 5.57
C GLY A 189 -19.48 -16.49 6.78
N ASP A 190 -19.25 -16.96 8.02
CA ASP A 190 -19.25 -16.12 9.23
C ASP A 190 -17.89 -16.20 9.91
N TYR A 191 -17.15 -15.09 9.90
CA TYR A 191 -15.87 -14.93 10.58
C TYR A 191 -16.02 -13.94 11.75
N THR A 192 -15.11 -14.01 12.73
CA THR A 192 -15.18 -13.11 13.89
C THR A 192 -15.12 -11.64 13.53
N HIS A 193 -14.49 -11.27 12.42
CA HIS A 193 -14.25 -9.87 12.04
C HIS A 193 -15.15 -9.36 10.91
N TYR A 194 -15.65 -10.23 10.02
CA TYR A 194 -16.59 -9.89 8.96
C TYR A 194 -17.35 -11.15 8.51
N THR A 195 -18.40 -10.96 7.73
CA THR A 195 -19.25 -12.01 7.15
C THR A 195 -19.22 -11.97 5.63
N GLU A 196 -19.73 -13.02 5.00
CA GLU A 196 -19.88 -13.06 3.53
C GLU A 196 -20.78 -11.92 3.02
N THR A 197 -21.82 -11.56 3.78
CA THR A 197 -22.65 -10.38 3.47
C THR A 197 -21.81 -9.11 3.39
N ASP A 198 -20.82 -8.93 4.26
CA ASP A 198 -19.95 -7.75 4.24
C ASP A 198 -19.06 -7.72 3.00
N VAL A 199 -18.60 -8.88 2.52
CA VAL A 199 -17.84 -9.00 1.27
C VAL A 199 -18.71 -8.59 0.09
N ILE A 200 -19.96 -9.06 0.03
CA ILE A 200 -20.92 -8.69 -1.04
C ILE A 200 -21.19 -7.18 -1.01
N GLN A 201 -21.43 -6.58 0.16
CA GLN A 201 -21.66 -5.14 0.26
C GLN A 201 -20.43 -4.32 -0.11
N ALA A 202 -19.24 -4.73 0.33
CA ALA A 202 -17.99 -4.10 -0.07
C ALA A 202 -17.75 -4.25 -1.58
N ALA A 203 -18.10 -5.40 -2.19
CA ALA A 203 -17.98 -5.59 -3.63
C ALA A 203 -18.84 -4.61 -4.43
N ARG A 204 -20.09 -4.39 -3.97
CA ARG A 204 -21.01 -3.38 -4.54
C ARG A 204 -20.42 -1.97 -4.42
N LEU A 205 -19.92 -1.61 -3.24
CA LEU A 205 -19.22 -0.35 -2.99
C LEU A 205 -18.00 -0.13 -3.90
N LEU A 206 -17.29 -1.21 -4.23
CA LEU A 206 -16.07 -1.21 -5.04
C LEU A 206 -16.34 -1.34 -6.56
N THR A 207 -17.59 -1.15 -7.01
CA THR A 207 -17.94 -1.10 -8.44
C THR A 207 -17.65 0.28 -9.06
N GLY A 208 -17.41 0.32 -10.37
CA GLY A 208 -17.30 1.59 -11.11
C GLY A 208 -15.92 2.27 -11.07
N TYR A 209 -14.92 1.68 -10.43
CA TYR A 209 -13.53 2.16 -10.49
C TYR A 209 -12.87 1.68 -11.78
N ARG A 210 -12.33 2.61 -12.57
CA ARG A 210 -11.80 2.34 -13.91
C ARG A 210 -10.37 2.80 -14.04
N LEU A 211 -9.66 2.17 -14.98
CA LEU A 211 -8.29 2.55 -15.32
C LEU A 211 -8.31 3.81 -16.18
N TYR A 212 -7.42 4.73 -15.88
CA TYR A 212 -7.13 5.88 -16.71
C TYR A 212 -5.69 5.74 -17.19
N GLU A 213 -5.51 5.50 -18.49
CA GLU A 213 -4.20 5.13 -19.05
C GLU A 213 -3.26 6.33 -19.20
N LYS A 214 -3.81 7.54 -19.30
CA LYS A 214 -3.01 8.75 -19.36
C LYS A 214 -2.49 9.08 -17.96
N ARG A 215 -1.25 9.58 -17.89
CA ARG A 215 -0.59 10.02 -16.66
C ARG A 215 -0.56 11.55 -16.54
N ASP A 216 -1.61 12.20 -17.06
CA ASP A 216 -1.77 13.66 -17.07
C ASP A 216 -2.63 14.19 -15.91
N LEU A 217 -3.28 13.30 -15.15
CA LEU A 217 -3.95 13.63 -13.91
C LEU A 217 -3.03 13.37 -12.72
N THR A 218 -3.14 14.21 -11.70
CA THR A 218 -2.31 14.14 -10.49
C THR A 218 -3.19 14.11 -9.25
N ASP A 219 -2.86 13.23 -8.29
CA ASP A 219 -3.51 13.21 -7.00
C ASP A 219 -3.13 14.47 -6.18
N PRO A 220 -4.10 15.20 -5.62
CA PRO A 220 -3.82 16.47 -4.95
C PRO A 220 -3.01 16.32 -3.66
N GLU A 221 -3.06 15.18 -2.98
CA GLU A 221 -2.35 14.91 -1.73
C GLU A 221 -0.94 14.37 -1.99
N THR A 222 -0.84 13.32 -2.80
CA THR A 222 0.44 12.63 -3.02
C THR A 222 1.30 13.28 -4.11
N LYS A 223 0.68 14.08 -4.99
CA LYS A 223 1.28 14.63 -6.22
C LYS A 223 1.77 13.55 -7.21
N LEU A 224 1.33 12.31 -7.04
CA LEU A 224 1.61 11.20 -7.95
C LEU A 224 0.56 11.16 -9.08
N PRO A 225 0.88 10.53 -10.23
CA PRO A 225 -0.09 10.30 -11.29
C PRO A 225 -1.34 9.57 -10.78
N ARG A 226 -2.51 10.09 -11.12
CA ARG A 226 -3.80 9.47 -10.87
C ARG A 226 -4.19 8.67 -12.10
N THR A 227 -4.00 7.35 -12.05
CA THR A 227 -4.23 6.42 -13.17
C THR A 227 -5.58 5.70 -13.07
N SER A 228 -6.55 6.32 -12.42
CA SER A 228 -7.91 5.80 -12.30
C SER A 228 -8.96 6.92 -12.23
N TYR A 229 -10.16 6.58 -12.66
CA TYR A 229 -11.32 7.47 -12.63
C TYR A 229 -12.56 6.71 -12.13
N PHE A 230 -13.57 7.48 -11.73
CA PHE A 230 -14.85 6.97 -11.27
C PHE A 230 -15.85 6.98 -12.43
N ASP A 231 -16.51 5.86 -12.67
CA ASP A 231 -17.61 5.74 -13.61
C ASP A 231 -18.93 5.52 -12.86
N PRO A 232 -19.70 6.59 -12.56
CA PRO A 232 -20.96 6.48 -11.84
C PRO A 232 -21.98 5.59 -12.55
N LYS A 233 -21.94 5.46 -13.88
CA LYS A 233 -22.89 4.62 -14.62
C LYS A 233 -22.70 3.15 -14.32
N ALA A 234 -21.46 2.75 -14.02
CA ALA A 234 -21.09 1.39 -13.69
C ALA A 234 -21.05 1.11 -12.18
N HIS A 235 -21.26 2.12 -11.34
CA HIS A 235 -21.32 1.99 -9.89
C HIS A 235 -22.70 1.55 -9.41
N ASP A 236 -22.76 0.72 -8.37
CA ASP A 236 -23.97 0.41 -7.62
C ASP A 236 -24.26 1.60 -6.71
N THR A 237 -25.34 2.32 -6.97
CA THR A 237 -25.66 3.60 -6.32
C THR A 237 -26.55 3.45 -5.09
N GLU A 238 -26.92 2.23 -4.73
CA GLU A 238 -27.80 1.96 -3.60
C GLU A 238 -27.02 1.97 -2.28
N ASP A 239 -27.72 1.95 -1.15
CA ASP A 239 -27.08 1.87 0.17
C ASP A 239 -26.49 0.49 0.45
N LYS A 240 -25.33 0.48 1.12
CA LYS A 240 -24.60 -0.75 1.48
C LYS A 240 -24.80 -1.03 2.96
N LYS A 241 -25.45 -2.15 3.27
CA LYS A 241 -25.87 -2.52 4.62
C LYS A 241 -24.98 -3.64 5.16
N PHE A 242 -24.01 -3.27 5.98
CA PHE A 242 -23.07 -4.23 6.55
C PHE A 242 -23.72 -5.00 7.71
N SER A 243 -23.11 -6.13 8.06
CA SER A 243 -23.59 -7.05 9.07
C SER A 243 -23.33 -6.56 10.49
N ARG A 244 -23.74 -7.37 11.46
CA ARG A 244 -23.42 -7.19 12.88
C ARG A 244 -21.92 -7.05 13.15
N ALA A 245 -21.05 -7.60 12.30
CA ALA A 245 -19.60 -7.51 12.46
C ALA A 245 -19.11 -6.06 12.34
N PHE A 246 -19.81 -5.25 11.55
CA PHE A 246 -19.62 -3.81 11.43
C PHE A 246 -20.78 -3.02 12.04
N GLN A 247 -21.35 -3.52 13.15
CA GLN A 247 -22.39 -2.84 13.92
C GLN A 247 -23.66 -2.50 13.11
N ASN A 248 -23.98 -3.31 12.10
CA ASN A 248 -25.09 -3.07 11.17
C ASN A 248 -25.04 -1.70 10.49
N SER A 249 -23.81 -1.18 10.26
CA SER A 249 -23.59 0.12 9.63
C SER A 249 -24.16 0.16 8.22
N VAL A 250 -24.68 1.34 7.85
CA VAL A 250 -25.16 1.61 6.49
C VAL A 250 -24.31 2.72 5.89
N ILE A 251 -23.76 2.48 4.71
CA ILE A 251 -23.02 3.48 3.95
C ILE A 251 -23.90 3.93 2.78
N SER A 252 -24.16 5.24 2.71
CA SER A 252 -25.02 5.81 1.67
C SER A 252 -24.33 5.80 0.31
N GLY A 253 -25.01 5.25 -0.70
CA GLY A 253 -24.45 5.08 -2.04
C GLY A 253 -24.15 6.41 -2.76
N GLY A 254 -22.99 6.49 -3.41
CA GLY A 254 -22.57 7.64 -4.20
C GLY A 254 -23.26 7.71 -5.56
N GLN A 255 -23.77 8.88 -5.94
CA GLN A 255 -24.40 9.10 -7.27
C GLN A 255 -23.44 9.74 -8.29
N ASP A 256 -22.32 10.28 -7.83
CA ASP A 256 -21.29 10.94 -8.62
C ASP A 256 -19.89 10.63 -8.07
N GLU A 257 -18.84 11.16 -8.71
CA GLU A 257 -17.45 10.94 -8.30
C GLU A 257 -17.18 11.35 -6.84
N LYS A 258 -17.76 12.47 -6.37
CA LYS A 258 -17.56 12.92 -4.98
C LYS A 258 -18.27 11.99 -4.00
N GLY A 259 -19.47 11.54 -4.34
CA GLY A 259 -20.24 10.56 -3.57
C GLY A 259 -19.52 9.22 -3.47
N MET A 260 -18.98 8.71 -4.58
CA MET A 260 -18.18 7.47 -4.61
C MET A 260 -16.90 7.60 -3.77
N GLN A 261 -16.22 8.75 -3.82
CA GLN A 261 -15.05 9.00 -2.98
C GLN A 261 -15.43 9.02 -1.49
N ARG A 262 -16.50 9.74 -1.12
CA ARG A 262 -17.02 9.75 0.26
C ARG A 262 -17.37 8.34 0.73
N GLU A 263 -18.06 7.57 -0.11
CA GLU A 263 -18.44 6.20 0.17
C GLU A 263 -17.22 5.30 0.42
N LEU A 264 -16.16 5.41 -0.39
CA LEU A 264 -14.90 4.71 -0.16
C LEU A 264 -14.25 5.12 1.16
N ASP A 265 -14.22 6.43 1.46
CA ASP A 265 -13.67 6.94 2.71
C ASP A 265 -14.45 6.42 3.93
N ASP A 266 -15.79 6.42 3.87
CA ASP A 266 -16.68 5.90 4.91
C ASP A 266 -16.46 4.38 5.13
N PHE A 267 -16.27 3.62 4.06
CA PHE A 267 -15.96 2.18 4.14
C PHE A 267 -14.62 1.93 4.81
N VAL A 268 -13.57 2.62 4.38
CA VAL A 268 -12.25 2.51 5.01
C VAL A 268 -12.31 2.99 6.46
N ASN A 269 -13.07 4.05 6.77
CA ASN A 269 -13.30 4.51 8.14
C ASN A 269 -13.92 3.41 9.00
N MET A 270 -15.02 2.80 8.54
CA MET A 270 -15.72 1.72 9.24
C MET A 270 -14.80 0.53 9.55
N VAL A 271 -13.98 0.10 8.57
CA VAL A 271 -13.03 -0.99 8.75
C VAL A 271 -11.91 -0.62 9.72
N PHE A 272 -11.33 0.58 9.61
CA PHE A 272 -10.24 1.03 10.48
C PHE A 272 -10.68 1.42 11.90
N ASN A 273 -11.98 1.63 12.12
CA ASN A 273 -12.54 1.83 13.46
C ASN A 273 -12.66 0.52 14.26
N GLN A 274 -12.50 -0.65 13.62
CA GLN A 274 -12.47 -1.92 14.33
C GLN A 274 -11.11 -2.14 14.99
N GLU A 275 -11.09 -2.47 16.29
CA GLU A 275 -9.85 -2.77 17.03
C GLU A 275 -9.05 -3.93 16.40
N ALA A 276 -9.76 -4.87 15.78
CA ALA A 276 -9.17 -5.99 15.04
C ALA A 276 -8.21 -5.53 13.92
N THR A 277 -8.54 -4.44 13.22
CA THR A 277 -7.70 -3.87 12.14
C THR A 277 -6.36 -3.38 12.70
N ALA A 278 -6.39 -2.64 13.81
CA ALA A 278 -5.16 -2.21 14.48
C ALA A 278 -4.32 -3.41 14.94
N LYS A 279 -4.96 -4.41 15.59
CA LYS A 279 -4.28 -5.63 16.04
C LYS A 279 -3.66 -6.41 14.86
N HIS A 280 -4.36 -6.53 13.74
CA HIS A 280 -3.90 -7.25 12.56
C HIS A 280 -2.64 -6.60 11.97
N ILE A 281 -2.70 -5.30 11.69
CA ILE A 281 -1.60 -4.53 11.11
C ILE A 281 -0.39 -4.51 12.06
N CYS A 282 -0.60 -4.22 13.35
CA CYS A 282 0.49 -4.19 14.33
C CYS A 282 1.17 -5.56 14.49
N ARG A 283 0.43 -6.68 14.42
CA ARG A 283 1.01 -8.02 14.45
C ARG A 283 1.83 -8.31 13.20
N LYS A 284 1.34 -7.94 12.00
CA LYS A 284 2.11 -8.08 10.76
C LYS A 284 3.40 -7.28 10.83
N LEU A 285 3.31 -6.02 11.28
CA LEU A 285 4.48 -5.16 11.43
C LEU A 285 5.47 -5.69 12.47
N TYR A 286 5.01 -6.18 13.62
CA TYR A 286 5.88 -6.76 14.65
C TYR A 286 6.65 -7.99 14.17
N ARG A 287 5.98 -8.87 13.40
CA ARG A 287 6.58 -10.06 12.80
C ARG A 287 7.53 -9.74 11.66
N PHE A 288 7.19 -8.75 10.83
CA PHE A 288 8.00 -8.30 9.70
C PHE A 288 9.25 -7.52 10.13
N LEU A 289 9.04 -6.63 11.12
CA LEU A 289 10.00 -6.12 12.10
C LEU A 289 11.38 -6.70 11.96
#